data_AF-A0A829WNE0-F1
#
_entry.id   AF-A0A829WNE0-F1
#
_cell.length_a   1.000
_cell.length_b   1.000
_cell.length_c   1.000
_cell.angle_alpha   90.00
_cell.angle_beta   90.00
_cell.angle_gamma   90.00
#
_symmetry.space_group_name_H-M   'P 1'
#
loop_
_entity.id
_entity.type
_entity.pdbx_description
1 polymer ?
#
loop_
_entity_poly.entity_id
_entity_poly.type
_entity_poly.pdbx_seq_one_letter_code
_entity_poly.pdbx_strand_id
1 'polypeptide(L)' 'MQTSIQTVAEQAGESQRQVQRYIRLTELIPPLPDMVDEKKIAFNPAYELSFLTKEEQAQLVETMDYEQATPSLSQARKSH' A
#
# COMPACT_ATOMS: atom_id res chain seq x y z
N MET A 1 -3.04 19.78 22.75
CA MET A 1 -4.20 18.90 22.48
C MET A 1 -3.65 17.60 21.89
N GLN A 2 -4.13 16.43 22.32
CA GLN A 2 -3.81 15.18 21.62
C GLN A 2 -4.54 15.15 20.26
N THR A 3 -3.91 14.58 19.24
CA THR A 3 -4.54 14.36 17.93
C THR A 3 -5.31 13.04 17.91
N SER A 4 -6.27 12.89 17.00
CA SER A 4 -6.99 11.61 16.82
C SER A 4 -6.03 10.43 16.55
N ILE A 5 -5.00 10.66 15.74
CA ILE A 5 -3.96 9.67 15.45
C ILE A 5 -3.21 9.27 16.72
N GLN A 6 -2.91 10.23 17.60
CA GLN A 6 -2.28 9.94 18.89
C GLN A 6 -3.18 9.06 19.77
N THR A 7 -4.47 9.38 19.88
CA THR A 7 -5.41 8.57 20.67
C THR A 7 -5.54 7.15 20.13
N VAL A 8 -5.66 6.97 18.81
CA VAL A 8 -5.73 5.64 18.18
C VAL A 8 -4.43 4.85 18.41
N ALA A 9 -3.28 5.49 18.25
CA ALA A 9 -1.98 4.87 18.46
C ALA A 9 -1.80 4.38 19.92
N GLU A 10 -2.14 5.24 20.90
CA GLU A 10 -2.11 4.90 22.32
C GLU A 10 -3.03 3.71 22.66
N GLN A 11 -4.27 3.70 22.13
CA GLN A 11 -5.23 2.61 22.35
C GLN A 11 -4.81 1.29 21.71
N ALA A 12 -4.16 1.35 20.54
CA ALA A 12 -3.70 0.17 19.81
C ALA A 12 -2.34 -0.36 20.30
N GLY A 13 -1.63 0.36 21.17
CA GLY A 13 -0.25 0.03 21.54
C GLY A 13 0.74 0.20 20.39
N GLU A 14 0.42 1.07 19.44
CA GLU A 14 1.15 1.26 18.19
C GLU A 14 1.78 2.65 18.12
N SER A 15 2.74 2.83 17.21
CA SER A 15 3.25 4.18 16.94
C SER A 15 2.27 4.98 16.08
N GLN A 16 2.20 6.30 16.28
CA GLN A 16 1.43 7.20 15.39
C GLN A 16 1.82 7.03 13.91
N ARG A 17 3.11 6.75 13.66
CA ARG A 17 3.63 6.45 12.32
C ARG A 17 3.01 5.17 11.76
N GLN A 18 2.91 4.11 12.55
CA GLN A 18 2.32 2.85 12.10
C GLN A 18 0.83 3.03 11.77
N VAL A 19 0.08 3.77 12.60
CA VAL A 19 -1.31 4.14 12.32
C VAL A 19 -1.44 4.92 11.02
N GLN A 20 -0.59 5.91 10.78
CA GLN A 20 -0.57 6.68 9.52
C GLN A 20 -0.28 5.79 8.30
N ARG A 21 0.61 4.80 8.42
CA ARG A 21 0.92 3.86 7.34
C ARG A 21 -0.28 2.98 6.99
N TYR A 22 -1.02 2.50 8.00
CA TYR A 22 -2.28 1.78 7.77
C TYR A 22 -3.32 2.65 7.09
N ILE A 23 -3.50 3.90 7.54
CA ILE A 23 -4.40 4.87 6.89
C ILE A 23 -4.01 5.06 5.43
N ARG A 24 -2.71 5.12 5.12
CA ARG A 24 -2.27 5.33 3.74
C ARG A 24 -2.72 4.19 2.80
N LEU A 25 -2.91 2.96 3.29
CA LEU A 25 -3.41 1.86 2.47
C LEU A 25 -4.84 2.08 1.93
N THR A 26 -5.63 2.99 2.52
CA THR A 26 -6.96 3.35 1.98
C THR A 26 -6.88 4.07 0.63
N GLU A 27 -5.68 4.48 0.22
CA GLU A 27 -5.43 5.11 -1.06
C GLU A 27 -5.02 4.13 -2.15
N LEU A 28 -5.09 2.83 -1.87
CA LEU A 28 -4.91 1.79 -2.88
C LEU A 28 -6.19 1.58 -3.69
N ILE A 29 -6.06 1.39 -5.00
CA ILE A 29 -7.19 0.94 -5.84
C ILE A 29 -7.43 -0.56 -5.68
N PRO A 30 -8.66 -1.05 -5.85
CA PRO A 30 -8.88 -2.47 -6.14
C PRO A 30 -8.04 -2.90 -7.37
N PRO A 31 -7.39 -4.08 -7.36
CA PRO A 31 -7.46 -5.14 -6.35
C PRO A 31 -6.37 -5.08 -5.25
N LEU A 32 -5.56 -4.02 -5.18
CA LEU A 32 -4.36 -3.99 -4.35
C LEU A 32 -4.60 -4.25 -2.84
N PRO A 33 -5.67 -3.76 -2.19
CA PRO A 33 -5.97 -4.12 -0.81
C PRO A 33 -6.16 -5.64 -0.61
N ASP A 34 -6.93 -6.29 -1.49
CA ASP A 34 -7.17 -7.74 -1.42
C ASP A 34 -5.86 -8.52 -1.58
N MET A 35 -4.97 -8.04 -2.45
CA MET A 35 -3.65 -8.65 -2.62
C MET A 35 -2.76 -8.51 -1.38
N VAL A 36 -2.95 -7.48 -0.55
CA VAL A 36 -2.27 -7.35 0.75
C VAL A 36 -2.86 -8.33 1.75
N ASP A 37 -4.18 -8.42 1.83
CA ASP A 37 -4.89 -9.33 2.75
C ASP A 37 -4.58 -10.80 2.44
N GLU A 38 -4.52 -11.16 1.16
CA GLU A 38 -4.10 -12.47 0.66
C GLU A 38 -2.58 -12.71 0.77
N LYS A 39 -1.82 -11.74 1.29
CA LYS A 39 -0.36 -11.76 1.42
C LYS A 39 0.40 -11.91 0.10
N LYS A 40 -0.25 -11.64 -1.04
CA LYS A 40 0.41 -11.56 -2.36
C LYS A 40 1.33 -10.35 -2.43
N ILE A 41 0.98 -9.24 -1.77
CA ILE A 41 1.82 -8.04 -1.64
C ILE A 41 2.10 -7.81 -0.15
N ALA A 42 3.38 -7.60 0.20
CA ALA A 42 3.75 -7.26 1.57
C ALA A 42 3.35 -5.82 1.93
N PHE A 43 3.18 -5.55 3.23
CA PHE A 43 2.74 -4.24 3.74
C PHE A 43 3.64 -3.06 3.32
N ASN A 44 4.97 -3.24 3.32
CA ASN A 44 5.90 -2.16 2.95
C ASN A 44 5.75 -1.75 1.47
N PRO A 45 5.75 -2.68 0.50
CA PRO A 45 5.38 -2.39 -0.87
C PRO A 45 4.01 -1.73 -1.02
N ALA A 46 2.97 -2.23 -0.35
CA ALA A 46 1.63 -1.64 -0.42
C ALA A 46 1.61 -0.20 0.09
N TYR A 47 2.34 0.07 1.18
CA TYR A 47 2.55 1.42 1.68
C TYR A 47 3.26 2.31 0.65
N GLU A 48 4.26 1.83 -0.08
CA GLU A 48 4.89 2.61 -1.14
C GLU A 48 3.96 2.84 -2.34
N LEU A 49 3.20 1.83 -2.77
CA LEU A 49 2.22 1.92 -3.86
C LEU A 49 1.13 2.95 -3.59
N SER A 50 0.75 3.12 -2.33
CA SER A 50 -0.26 4.11 -1.97
C SER A 50 0.15 5.56 -2.31
N PHE A 51 1.45 5.85 -2.51
CA PHE A 51 1.94 7.15 -2.96
C PHE A 51 1.84 7.40 -4.46
N LEU A 52 1.56 6.38 -5.25
CA LEU A 52 1.34 6.50 -6.68
C LEU A 52 -0.05 7.06 -6.98
N THR A 53 -0.21 7.68 -8.15
CA THR A 53 -1.53 8.06 -8.67
C THR A 53 -2.40 6.82 -8.91
N LYS A 54 -3.72 6.99 -9.02
CA LYS A 54 -4.62 5.85 -9.27
C LYS A 54 -4.33 5.23 -10.64
N GLU A 55 -3.93 6.04 -11.61
CA GLU A 55 -3.53 5.63 -12.95
C GLU A 55 -2.25 4.81 -12.95
N GLU A 56 -1.22 5.24 -12.21
CA GLU A 56 0.05 4.50 -12.06
C GLU A 56 -0.17 3.15 -11.35
N GLN A 57 -1.05 3.12 -10.33
CA GLN A 57 -1.44 1.87 -9.69
C GLN A 57 -2.17 0.93 -10.67
N ALA A 58 -3.07 1.44 -11.50
CA ALA A 58 -3.80 0.65 -12.49
C ALA A 58 -2.86 0.06 -13.56
N GLN A 59 -1.92 0.86 -14.05
CA GLN A 59 -0.90 0.40 -15.00
C GLN A 59 -0.03 -0.71 -14.41
N LEU A 60 0.32 -0.59 -13.12
CA LEU A 60 1.05 -1.65 -12.43
C LEU A 60 0.22 -2.94 -12.37
N VAL A 61 -1.06 -2.85 -11.95
CA VAL A 61 -1.99 -4.00 -11.88
C VAL A 61 -2.10 -4.72 -13.23
N GLU A 62 -2.31 -3.98 -14.31
CA GLU A 62 -2.36 -4.52 -15.68
C GLU A 62 -1.06 -5.26 -16.04
N THR A 63 0.09 -4.72 -15.63
CA THR A 63 1.39 -5.36 -15.84
C THR A 63 1.52 -6.66 -15.02
N MET A 64 0.98 -6.72 -13.79
CA MET A 64 0.98 -7.95 -12.96
C MET A 64 0.21 -9.08 -13.64
N ASP A 65 -0.97 -8.75 -14.17
CA ASP A 65 -1.87 -9.72 -14.81
C ASP A 65 -1.26 -10.27 -16.10
N TYR A 66 -0.57 -9.42 -16.88
CA TYR A 66 0.10 -9.83 -18.11
C TYR A 66 1.30 -10.78 -17.85
N GLU A 67 2.05 -10.55 -16.76
CA GLU A 67 3.26 -11.33 -16.44
C GLU A 67 3.00 -12.61 -15.63
N GLN A 68 1.76 -12.91 -15.20
CA GLN A 68 1.42 -13.96 -14.21
C GLN A 68 2.32 -13.91 -12.96
N ALA A 69 2.81 -12.72 -12.61
CA ALA A 69 3.75 -12.52 -11.53
C ALA A 69 3.24 -11.37 -10.66
N THR A 70 3.43 -11.47 -9.34
CA THR A 70 3.40 -10.28 -8.50
C THR A 70 4.65 -9.46 -8.84
N PRO A 71 4.61 -8.33 -9.57
CA PRO A 71 5.82 -7.57 -9.79
C PRO A 71 6.19 -6.94 -8.46
N SER A 72 7.47 -7.06 -8.14
CA SER A 72 8.05 -6.28 -7.06
C SER A 72 8.10 -4.81 -7.47
N LEU A 73 8.01 -3.90 -6.49
CA LEU A 73 8.19 -2.46 -6.68
C LEU A 73 9.53 -2.10 -7.37
N SER A 74 10.52 -3.00 -7.28
CA SER A 74 11.80 -2.89 -7.99
C SER A 74 11.70 -3.05 -9.51
N GLN A 75 10.69 -3.77 -10.01
CA GLN A 75 10.39 -3.90 -11.44
C GLN A 75 9.63 -2.67 -11.94
N ALA A 76 8.65 -2.18 -11.18
CA ALA A 76 7.88 -0.99 -11.53
C ALA A 76 8.75 0.27 -11.73
N ARG A 77 9.80 0.44 -10.92
CA ARG A 77 10.72 1.58 -11.02
C ARG A 77 11.74 1.49 -12.16
N LYS A 78 11.94 0.31 -12.77
CA LYS A 78 12.92 0.09 -13.85
C LYS A 78 12.35 0.32 -15.25
N SER A 79 11.05 0.50 -15.38
CA SER A 79 10.36 0.68 -16.67
C SER A 79 10.40 2.13 -17.20
N HIS A 80 11.25 2.98 -16.64
CA HIS A 80 11.51 4.36 -17.09
C HIS A 80 12.90 4.49 -17.72
#